data_AF-A0A0F0HWR6-F1
#
_entry.id   AF-A0A0F0HWR6-F1
#
_cell.length_a   1.000
_cell.length_b   1.000
_cell.length_c   1.000
_cell.angle_alpha   90.00
_cell.angle_beta   90.00
_cell.angle_gamma   90.00
#
_symmetry.space_group_name_H-M   'P 1'
#
loop_
_entity.id
_entity.type
_entity.pdbx_description
1 polymer ?
#
loop_
_entity_poly.entity_id
_entity_poly.type
_entity_poly.pdbx_seq_one_letter_code
_entity_poly.pdbx_strand_id
1 'polypeptide(L)'
;MITPDTKDWTWVLQRPCADCGLDTPSVVREDVAAMVRANAAAWVARLTELPEERLRRRPRPEIWSDLEYACHVRDVFRLFDLRLNLMLTQDGPLFANWDQDETAVAERYDSQDPAVVTVELAEAAERLAASFEAVSGEQWQRTGDRTDGARFTVESFARYLIHDPVHHLYDVTGVAI
;
A
#
# COMPACT_ATOMS: atom_id res chain seq x y z
N MET A 1 14.58 -5.96 17.13
CA MET A 1 13.12 -5.82 17.26
C MET A 1 12.74 -4.61 16.43
N ILE A 2 11.80 -4.75 15.50
CA ILE A 2 11.27 -3.60 14.77
C ILE A 2 10.49 -2.76 15.78
N THR A 3 10.70 -1.45 15.78
CA THR A 3 9.88 -0.55 16.59
C THR A 3 8.52 -0.44 15.92
N PRO A 4 7.41 -0.80 16.58
CA PRO A 4 6.09 -0.76 15.98
C PRO A 4 5.79 0.62 15.40
N ASP A 5 5.23 0.66 14.21
CA ASP A 5 4.78 1.92 13.63
C ASP A 5 3.48 2.39 14.29
N THR A 6 3.58 3.40 15.17
CA THR A 6 2.44 4.00 15.87
C THR A 6 2.01 5.33 15.26
N LYS A 7 2.50 5.69 14.07
CA LYS A 7 2.19 6.99 13.46
C LYS A 7 0.76 7.00 12.91
N ASP A 8 0.06 8.12 13.15
CA ASP A 8 -1.18 8.40 12.42
C ASP A 8 -0.84 8.87 11.02
N TRP A 9 -0.76 7.95 10.07
CA TRP A 9 -0.44 8.24 8.68
C TRP A 9 -1.49 9.08 7.95
N THR A 10 -2.67 9.37 8.53
CA THR A 10 -3.67 10.20 7.86
C THR A 10 -3.20 11.63 7.63
N TRP A 11 -2.11 12.09 8.29
CA TRP A 11 -1.49 13.38 8.01
C TRP A 11 -1.10 13.57 6.53
N VAL A 12 -0.82 12.49 5.79
CA VAL A 12 -0.43 12.56 4.37
C VAL A 12 -1.54 13.17 3.52
N LEU A 13 -2.79 13.12 3.98
CA LEU A 13 -3.93 13.76 3.31
C LEU A 13 -3.92 15.29 3.43
N GLN A 14 -3.02 15.87 4.23
CA GLN A 14 -3.00 17.30 4.54
C GLN A 14 -1.79 18.03 3.91
N ARG A 15 -0.72 17.30 3.55
CA ARG A 15 0.52 17.90 3.05
C ARG A 15 1.39 16.87 2.29
N PRO A 16 2.32 17.33 1.44
CA PRO A 16 3.29 16.45 0.79
C PRO A 16 4.16 15.67 1.77
N CYS A 17 4.57 14.48 1.35
CA CYS A 17 5.55 13.70 2.09
C CYS A 17 6.97 14.24 1.85
N ALA A 18 7.69 14.57 2.92
CA ALA A 18 9.05 15.12 2.84
C ALA A 18 10.10 14.10 2.38
N ASP A 19 9.80 12.80 2.51
CA ASP A 19 10.72 11.72 2.17
C ASP A 19 10.55 11.30 0.70
N CYS A 20 9.37 10.79 0.33
CA CYS A 20 9.12 10.30 -1.02
C CYS A 20 8.68 11.38 -2.03
N GLY A 21 8.40 12.60 -1.57
CA GLY A 21 8.01 13.74 -2.42
C GLY A 21 6.54 13.77 -2.84
N LEU A 22 5.77 12.68 -2.62
CA LEU A 22 4.39 12.59 -3.09
C LEU A 22 3.47 13.64 -2.41
N ASP A 23 2.90 14.53 -3.22
CA ASP A 23 1.85 15.46 -2.82
C ASP A 23 0.47 14.79 -2.88
N THR A 24 0.20 13.95 -1.89
CA THR A 24 -1.03 13.16 -1.77
C THR A 24 -2.32 14.01 -1.85
N PRO A 25 -2.42 15.21 -1.23
CA PRO A 25 -3.57 16.10 -1.40
C PRO A 25 -3.87 16.48 -2.86
N SER A 26 -2.84 16.59 -3.70
CA SER A 26 -2.94 16.98 -5.11
C SER A 26 -3.14 15.80 -6.06
N VAL A 27 -3.09 14.56 -5.58
CA VAL A 27 -3.34 13.37 -6.40
C VAL A 27 -4.78 13.41 -6.92
N VAL A 28 -4.93 13.32 -8.24
CA VAL A 28 -6.22 13.14 -8.90
C VAL A 28 -6.68 11.72 -8.64
N ARG A 29 -7.88 11.57 -8.06
CA ARG A 29 -8.38 10.27 -7.58
C ARG A 29 -8.55 9.25 -8.72
N GLU A 30 -8.87 9.72 -9.92
CA GLU A 30 -8.99 8.89 -11.12
C GLU A 30 -7.62 8.36 -11.61
N ASP A 31 -6.50 8.99 -11.22
CA ASP A 31 -5.15 8.56 -11.61
C ASP A 31 -4.60 7.44 -10.70
N VAL A 32 -5.21 7.19 -9.53
CA VAL A 32 -4.71 6.24 -8.53
C VAL A 32 -4.59 4.82 -9.11
N ALA A 33 -5.52 4.39 -9.96
CA ALA A 33 -5.44 3.08 -10.59
C ALA A 33 -4.18 2.92 -11.46
N ALA A 34 -3.83 3.94 -12.24
CA ALA A 34 -2.61 3.96 -13.04
C ALA A 34 -1.35 3.99 -12.16
N MET A 35 -1.38 4.74 -11.05
CA MET A 35 -0.28 4.80 -10.09
C MET A 35 -0.04 3.45 -9.40
N VAL A 36 -1.10 2.73 -9.01
CA VAL A 36 -1.02 1.38 -8.43
C VAL A 36 -0.33 0.41 -9.41
N ARG A 37 -0.75 0.41 -10.68
CA ARG A 37 -0.12 -0.44 -11.71
C ARG A 37 1.34 -0.09 -11.97
N ALA A 38 1.66 1.20 -12.03
CA ALA A 38 3.04 1.66 -12.21
C ALA A 38 3.93 1.25 -11.03
N ASN A 39 3.42 1.37 -9.80
CA ASN A 39 4.13 0.94 -8.59
C ASN A 39 4.36 -0.58 -8.60
N ALA A 40 3.34 -1.37 -8.94
CA ALA A 40 3.46 -2.82 -9.04
C ALA A 40 4.47 -3.26 -10.10
N ALA A 41 4.48 -2.61 -11.27
CA ALA A 41 5.47 -2.88 -12.32
C ALA A 41 6.91 -2.62 -11.84
N ALA A 42 7.14 -1.56 -11.05
CA ALA A 42 8.44 -1.25 -10.48
C ALA A 42 8.88 -2.31 -9.44
N TRP A 43 7.97 -2.80 -8.60
CA TRP A 43 8.23 -3.91 -7.69
C TRP A 43 8.53 -5.22 -8.44
N VAL A 44 7.76 -5.55 -9.47
CA VAL A 44 7.98 -6.75 -10.29
C VAL A 44 9.38 -6.71 -10.91
N ALA A 45 9.76 -5.61 -11.57
CA ALA A 45 11.09 -5.45 -12.14
C ALA A 45 12.17 -5.69 -11.07
N ARG A 46 12.02 -5.04 -9.90
CA ARG A 46 12.97 -5.16 -8.80
C ARG A 46 13.11 -6.59 -8.26
N LEU A 47 12.00 -7.30 -8.09
CA LEU A 47 12.00 -8.70 -7.60
C LEU A 47 12.57 -9.67 -8.63
N THR A 48 12.48 -9.35 -9.93
CA THR A 48 13.03 -10.20 -11.00
C THR A 48 14.49 -9.92 -11.34
N GLU A 49 14.96 -8.69 -11.15
CA GLU A 49 16.30 -8.26 -11.59
C GLU A 49 17.36 -8.39 -10.49
N LEU A 50 16.96 -8.29 -9.21
CA LEU A 50 17.90 -8.39 -8.10
C LEU A 50 18.18 -9.85 -7.71
N PRO A 51 19.43 -10.20 -7.34
CA PRO A 51 19.73 -11.51 -6.75
C PRO A 51 18.93 -11.75 -5.47
N GLU A 52 18.51 -12.99 -5.24
CA GLU A 52 17.69 -13.35 -4.08
C GLU A 52 18.37 -12.99 -2.74
N GLU A 53 19.69 -13.14 -2.64
CA GLU A 53 20.44 -12.75 -1.44
C GLU A 53 20.32 -11.25 -1.16
N ARG A 54 20.16 -10.42 -2.20
CA ARG A 54 19.92 -9.00 -2.04
C ARG A 54 18.50 -8.75 -1.56
N LEU A 55 17.51 -9.43 -2.13
CA LEU A 55 16.09 -9.25 -1.77
C LEU A 55 15.80 -9.58 -0.30
N ARG A 56 16.51 -10.56 0.26
CA ARG A 56 16.36 -10.99 1.65
C ARG A 56 17.20 -10.20 2.64
N ARG A 57 18.16 -9.41 2.17
CA ARG A 57 19.11 -8.72 3.06
C ARG A 57 18.49 -7.42 3.57
N ARG A 58 18.07 -7.44 4.84
CA ARG A 58 17.78 -6.23 5.60
C ARG A 58 19.00 -5.30 5.65
N PRO A 59 18.85 -4.00 5.35
CA PRO A 59 19.97 -3.05 5.45
C PRO A 59 20.36 -2.79 6.92
N ARG A 60 19.39 -2.88 7.85
CA ARG A 60 19.58 -2.88 9.30
C ARG A 60 18.53 -3.78 9.96
N PRO A 61 18.77 -4.33 11.15
CA PRO A 61 17.82 -5.25 11.80
C PRO A 61 16.39 -4.72 11.93
N GLU A 62 16.23 -3.41 12.08
CA GLU A 62 14.97 -2.68 12.24
C GLU A 62 14.31 -2.23 10.93
N ILE A 63 14.98 -2.40 9.78
CA ILE A 63 14.46 -2.01 8.46
C ILE A 63 14.22 -3.29 7.65
N TRP A 64 13.01 -3.42 7.10
CA TRP A 64 12.64 -4.54 6.24
C TRP A 64 13.54 -4.67 5.01
N SER A 65 13.68 -5.90 4.51
CA SER A 65 14.32 -6.17 3.24
C SER A 65 13.39 -5.84 2.07
N ASP A 66 13.91 -5.83 0.85
CA ASP A 66 13.10 -5.63 -0.36
C ASP A 66 11.95 -6.65 -0.47
N LEU A 67 12.22 -7.92 -0.15
CA LEU A 67 11.20 -8.98 -0.14
C LEU A 67 10.09 -8.70 0.88
N GLU A 68 10.45 -8.23 2.07
CA GLU A 68 9.48 -7.95 3.13
C GLU A 68 8.61 -6.74 2.80
N TYR A 69 9.19 -5.67 2.26
CA TYR A 69 8.43 -4.55 1.72
C TYR A 69 7.52 -4.96 0.56
N ALA A 70 7.97 -5.85 -0.33
CA ALA A 70 7.12 -6.36 -1.41
C ALA A 70 5.92 -7.16 -0.89
N CYS A 71 6.12 -8.02 0.12
CA CYS A 71 5.01 -8.73 0.79
C CYS A 71 4.02 -7.73 1.40
N HIS A 72 4.53 -6.73 2.12
CA HIS A 72 3.72 -5.65 2.68
C HIS A 72 2.88 -4.94 1.61
N VAL A 73 3.50 -4.48 0.52
CA VAL A 73 2.79 -3.77 -0.56
C VAL A 73 1.72 -4.65 -1.22
N ARG A 74 1.99 -5.94 -1.43
CA ARG A 74 0.97 -6.91 -1.89
C ARG A 74 -0.24 -6.94 -0.95
N ASP A 75 0.00 -7.01 0.36
CA ASP A 75 -1.07 -7.16 1.34
C ASP A 75 -1.80 -5.83 1.60
N VAL A 76 -1.13 -4.69 1.46
CA VAL A 76 -1.76 -3.36 1.33
C VAL A 76 -2.74 -3.37 0.16
N PHE A 77 -2.34 -3.84 -1.02
CA PHE A 77 -3.26 -3.87 -2.16
C PHE A 77 -4.49 -4.76 -1.91
N ARG A 78 -4.29 -5.96 -1.35
CA ARG A 78 -5.39 -6.87 -1.00
C ARG A 78 -6.35 -6.26 0.03
N LEU A 79 -5.80 -5.67 1.09
CA LEU A 79 -6.56 -5.11 2.19
C LEU A 79 -7.37 -3.88 1.75
N PHE A 80 -6.77 -3.02 0.93
CA PHE A 80 -7.46 -1.85 0.40
C PHE A 80 -8.54 -2.21 -0.61
N ASP A 81 -8.35 -3.26 -1.41
CA ASP A 81 -9.40 -3.76 -2.32
C ASP A 81 -10.61 -4.26 -1.53
N LEU A 82 -10.37 -5.04 -0.47
CA LEU A 82 -11.42 -5.49 0.44
C LEU A 82 -12.19 -4.30 1.06
N ARG A 83 -11.46 -3.32 1.60
CA ARG A 83 -12.06 -2.15 2.26
C ARG A 83 -12.81 -1.24 1.30
N LEU A 84 -12.27 -1.04 0.09
CA LEU A 84 -12.97 -0.30 -0.97
C LEU A 84 -14.30 -0.97 -1.29
N ASN A 85 -14.31 -2.30 -1.47
CA ASN A 85 -15.53 -3.05 -1.71
C ASN A 85 -16.55 -2.91 -0.56
N LEU A 86 -16.10 -2.93 0.69
CA LEU A 86 -16.97 -2.62 1.83
C LEU A 86 -17.58 -1.22 1.72
N MET A 87 -16.75 -0.19 1.47
CA MET A 87 -17.22 1.20 1.32
C MET A 87 -18.22 1.36 0.18
N LEU A 88 -18.07 0.61 -0.93
CA LEU A 88 -18.95 0.66 -2.09
C LEU A 88 -20.27 -0.09 -1.89
N THR A 89 -20.29 -1.13 -1.07
CA THR A 89 -21.44 -2.05 -0.93
C THR A 89 -22.22 -1.89 0.37
N GLN A 90 -21.64 -1.22 1.38
CA GLN A 90 -22.25 -1.03 2.70
C GLN A 90 -22.27 0.44 3.07
N ASP A 91 -23.27 0.83 3.86
CA ASP A 91 -23.39 2.20 4.35
C ASP A 91 -22.65 2.36 5.68
N GLY A 92 -21.59 3.16 5.69
CA GLY A 92 -20.76 3.41 6.87
C GLY A 92 -20.10 2.16 7.47
N PRO A 93 -19.42 1.32 6.67
CA PRO A 93 -18.73 0.14 7.19
C PRO A 93 -17.62 0.53 8.17
N LEU A 94 -17.47 -0.29 9.20
CA LEU A 94 -16.33 -0.26 10.12
C LEU A 94 -15.37 -1.39 9.79
N PHE A 95 -14.12 -1.07 9.45
CA PHE A 95 -13.06 -2.05 9.22
C PHE A 95 -11.93 -1.94 10.23
N ALA A 96 -11.35 -3.08 10.61
CA ALA A 96 -10.28 -3.14 11.60
C ALA A 96 -9.06 -2.33 11.15
N ASN A 97 -8.37 -1.67 12.08
CA ASN A 97 -6.99 -1.25 11.86
C ASN A 97 -6.09 -2.47 11.67
N TRP A 98 -4.97 -2.30 10.99
CA TRP A 98 -4.06 -3.39 10.65
C TRP A 98 -2.67 -3.14 11.21
N ASP A 99 -2.14 -4.12 11.93
CA ASP A 99 -0.76 -4.13 12.39
C ASP A 99 0.10 -4.86 11.35
N GLN A 100 0.82 -4.07 10.57
CA GLN A 100 1.71 -4.55 9.51
C GLN A 100 2.92 -5.32 10.06
N ASP A 101 3.43 -4.93 11.23
CA ASP A 101 4.60 -5.56 11.86
C ASP A 101 4.24 -6.92 12.44
N GLU A 102 3.07 -7.02 13.09
CA GLU A 102 2.52 -8.30 13.54
C GLU A 102 2.32 -9.25 12.35
N THR A 103 1.75 -8.75 11.25
CA THR A 103 1.47 -9.54 10.05
C THR A 103 2.75 -10.04 9.39
N ALA A 104 3.76 -9.16 9.24
CA ALA A 104 5.04 -9.53 8.65
C ALA A 104 5.71 -10.69 9.40
N VAL A 105 5.59 -10.71 10.74
CA VAL A 105 6.10 -11.80 11.58
C VAL A 105 5.22 -13.05 11.47
N ALA A 106 3.90 -12.91 11.58
CA ALA A 106 2.96 -14.02 11.57
C ALA A 106 2.98 -14.78 10.23
N GLU A 107 3.08 -14.05 9.12
CA GLU A 107 3.12 -14.60 7.76
C GLU A 107 4.54 -14.83 7.23
N ARG A 108 5.56 -14.59 8.07
CA ARG A 108 6.97 -14.88 7.81
C ARG A 108 7.47 -14.29 6.48
N TYR A 109 7.24 -12.99 6.28
CA TYR A 109 7.61 -12.26 5.05
C TYR A 109 9.07 -12.50 4.65
N ASP A 110 9.98 -12.59 5.63
CA ASP A 110 11.41 -12.86 5.44
C ASP A 110 11.72 -14.16 4.69
N SER A 111 10.80 -15.12 4.77
CA SER A 111 10.95 -16.49 4.26
C SER A 111 10.06 -16.82 3.06
N GLN A 112 9.22 -15.88 2.59
CA GLN A 112 8.38 -16.13 1.42
C GLN A 112 9.24 -16.30 0.15
N ASP A 113 8.64 -16.91 -0.89
CA ASP A 113 9.27 -17.11 -2.19
C ASP A 113 9.10 -15.83 -3.05
N PRO A 114 10.19 -15.14 -3.44
CA PRO A 114 10.11 -13.93 -4.25
C PRO A 114 9.35 -14.11 -5.55
N ALA A 115 9.43 -15.28 -6.19
CA ALA A 115 8.72 -15.55 -7.44
C ALA A 115 7.20 -15.59 -7.22
N VAL A 116 6.75 -16.20 -6.12
CA VAL A 116 5.33 -16.21 -5.73
C VAL A 116 4.86 -14.81 -5.37
N VAL A 117 5.62 -14.09 -4.53
CA VAL A 117 5.29 -12.72 -4.11
C VAL A 117 5.17 -11.79 -5.32
N THR A 118 6.05 -11.93 -6.31
CA THR A 118 6.01 -11.16 -7.57
C THR A 118 4.67 -11.31 -8.28
N VAL A 119 4.21 -12.54 -8.47
CA VAL A 119 2.93 -12.82 -9.14
C VAL A 119 1.76 -12.28 -8.33
N GLU A 120 1.74 -12.59 -7.03
CA GLU A 120 0.63 -12.19 -6.17
C GLU A 120 0.51 -10.67 -6.00
N LEU A 121 1.64 -9.95 -5.96
CA LEU A 121 1.68 -8.49 -5.90
C LEU A 121 1.07 -7.90 -7.17
N ALA A 122 1.48 -8.37 -8.35
CA ALA A 122 0.95 -7.90 -9.62
C ALA A 122 -0.56 -8.14 -9.73
N GLU A 123 -1.02 -9.34 -9.32
CA GLU A 123 -2.45 -9.65 -9.32
C GLU A 123 -3.25 -8.80 -8.32
N ALA A 124 -2.72 -8.56 -7.12
CA ALA A 124 -3.37 -7.73 -6.11
C ALA A 124 -3.48 -6.28 -6.56
N ALA A 125 -2.42 -5.76 -7.18
CA ALA A 125 -2.41 -4.42 -7.77
C ALA A 125 -3.44 -4.30 -8.88
N GLU A 126 -3.52 -5.27 -9.80
CA GLU A 126 -4.48 -5.23 -10.90
C GLU A 126 -5.93 -5.27 -10.39
N ARG A 127 -6.23 -6.15 -9.43
CA ARG A 127 -7.58 -6.21 -8.82
C ARG A 127 -7.97 -4.87 -8.20
N LEU A 128 -7.09 -4.28 -7.39
CA LEU A 128 -7.33 -2.99 -6.76
C LEU A 128 -7.49 -1.86 -7.78
N ALA A 129 -6.63 -1.82 -8.80
CA ALA A 129 -6.68 -0.80 -9.84
C ALA A 129 -8.00 -0.89 -10.63
N ALA A 130 -8.42 -2.09 -11.00
CA ALA A 130 -9.72 -2.32 -11.66
C ALA A 130 -10.90 -1.90 -10.76
N SER A 131 -10.84 -2.17 -9.45
CA SER A 131 -11.85 -1.72 -8.49
C SER A 131 -11.95 -0.19 -8.44
N PHE A 132 -10.82 0.53 -8.46
CA PHE A 132 -10.83 2.00 -8.52
C PHE A 132 -11.36 2.56 -9.85
N GLU A 133 -11.02 1.95 -10.98
CA GLU A 133 -11.52 2.36 -12.30
C GLU A 133 -13.04 2.23 -12.42
N ALA A 134 -13.64 1.30 -11.67
CA ALA A 134 -15.08 1.12 -11.61
C ALA A 134 -15.80 2.17 -10.74
N VAL A 135 -15.09 2.96 -9.93
CA VAL A 135 -15.68 3.99 -9.06
C VAL A 135 -16.08 5.21 -9.88
N SER A 136 -17.34 5.60 -9.80
CA SER A 136 -17.90 6.71 -10.57
C SER A 136 -18.84 7.61 -9.76
N GLY A 137 -18.94 8.87 -10.17
CA GLY A 137 -19.91 9.83 -9.64
C GLY A 137 -19.89 9.95 -8.11
N GLU A 138 -21.06 9.76 -7.49
CA GLU A 138 -21.25 9.88 -6.04
C GLU A 138 -20.58 8.76 -5.23
N GLN A 139 -20.14 7.67 -5.87
CA GLN A 139 -19.44 6.58 -5.17
C GLN A 139 -18.14 7.07 -4.50
N TRP A 140 -17.49 8.09 -5.07
CA TRP A 140 -16.30 8.73 -4.50
C TRP A 140 -16.54 9.36 -3.11
N GLN A 141 -17.80 9.70 -2.80
CA GLN A 141 -18.20 10.30 -1.53
C GLN A 141 -18.71 9.28 -0.50
N ARG A 142 -18.80 7.99 -0.87
CA ARG A 142 -19.13 6.93 0.10
C ARG A 142 -18.05 6.86 1.17
N THR A 143 -18.47 6.52 2.38
CA THR A 143 -17.63 6.63 3.58
C THR A 143 -17.30 5.26 4.16
N GLY A 144 -16.27 5.23 5.00
CA GLY A 144 -15.90 4.10 5.84
C GLY A 144 -15.06 4.58 7.01
N ASP A 145 -15.19 3.88 8.13
CA ASP A 145 -14.48 4.18 9.37
C ASP A 145 -13.51 3.04 9.68
N ARG A 146 -12.32 3.40 10.18
CA ARG A 146 -11.33 2.45 10.70
C ARG A 146 -11.39 2.44 12.23
N THR A 147 -11.17 1.28 12.85
CA THR A 147 -11.34 1.12 14.31
C THR A 147 -10.41 1.98 15.18
N ASP A 148 -9.39 2.61 14.59
CA ASP A 148 -8.51 3.59 15.25
C ASP A 148 -9.09 5.02 15.26
N GLY A 149 -10.27 5.22 14.68
CA GLY A 149 -10.98 6.51 14.62
C GLY A 149 -10.78 7.27 13.31
N ALA A 150 -9.96 6.77 12.39
CA ALA A 150 -9.81 7.39 11.08
C ALA A 150 -11.10 7.23 10.25
N ARG A 151 -11.51 8.32 9.58
CA ARG A 151 -12.67 8.34 8.68
C ARG A 151 -12.23 8.71 7.27
N PHE A 152 -12.75 7.98 6.29
CA PHE A 152 -12.45 8.21 4.89
C PHE A 152 -13.73 8.37 4.07
N THR A 153 -13.69 9.23 3.05
CA THR A 153 -14.42 9.01 1.79
C THR A 153 -13.59 8.10 0.87
N VAL A 154 -14.20 7.45 -0.13
CA VAL A 154 -13.46 6.65 -1.14
C VAL A 154 -12.36 7.47 -1.80
N GLU A 155 -12.59 8.77 -2.05
CA GLU A 155 -11.57 9.68 -2.59
C GLU A 155 -10.38 9.85 -1.64
N SER A 156 -10.62 10.18 -0.37
CA SER A 156 -9.53 10.30 0.61
C SER A 156 -8.85 8.96 0.87
N PHE A 157 -9.58 7.85 0.75
CA PHE A 157 -9.05 6.51 0.92
C PHE A 157 -8.07 6.14 -0.22
N ALA A 158 -8.42 6.47 -1.47
CA ALA A 158 -7.56 6.28 -2.63
C ALA A 158 -6.26 7.09 -2.54
N ARG A 159 -6.36 8.35 -2.09
CA ARG A 159 -5.19 9.21 -1.85
C ARG A 159 -4.32 8.67 -0.70
N TYR A 160 -4.95 8.30 0.42
CA TYR A 160 -4.26 7.74 1.56
C TYR A 160 -3.51 6.46 1.21
N LEU A 161 -4.15 5.56 0.46
CA LEU A 161 -3.54 4.34 -0.06
C LEU A 161 -2.26 4.63 -0.81
N ILE A 162 -2.31 5.48 -1.84
CA ILE A 162 -1.23 5.51 -2.83
C ILE A 162 0.09 6.01 -2.25
N HIS A 163 0.05 6.77 -1.16
CA HIS A 163 1.24 7.16 -0.43
C HIS A 163 2.06 5.95 0.03
N ASP A 164 1.44 4.90 0.56
CA ASP A 164 2.14 3.79 1.19
C ASP A 164 2.98 2.96 0.19
N PRO A 165 2.43 2.45 -0.94
CA PRO A 165 3.23 1.78 -1.96
C PRO A 165 4.32 2.66 -2.58
N VAL A 166 4.05 3.96 -2.78
CA VAL A 166 5.04 4.91 -3.30
C VAL A 166 6.17 5.12 -2.30
N HIS A 167 5.84 5.28 -1.02
CA HIS A 167 6.81 5.47 0.05
C HIS A 167 7.70 4.23 0.22
N HIS A 168 7.14 3.03 0.16
CA HIS A 168 7.93 1.81 0.27
C HIS A 168 8.81 1.52 -0.95
N LEU A 169 8.40 1.98 -2.13
CA LEU A 169 9.30 1.98 -3.28
C LEU A 169 10.45 2.98 -3.07
N TYR A 170 10.18 4.14 -2.48
CA TYR A 170 11.23 5.08 -2.06
C TYR A 170 12.17 4.45 -1.01
N ASP A 171 11.66 3.74 0.00
CA ASP A 171 12.47 3.11 1.06
C ASP A 171 13.56 2.20 0.49
N VAL A 172 13.28 1.51 -0.62
CA VAL A 172 14.21 0.58 -1.24
C VAL A 172 15.03 1.17 -2.39
N THR A 173 14.57 2.27 -3.01
CA THR A 173 15.26 2.89 -4.16
C THR A 173 16.00 4.18 -3.84
N GLY A 174 15.54 4.93 -2.83
CA GLY A 174 15.97 6.29 -2.54
C GLY A 174 15.54 7.33 -3.59
N VAL A 175 14.67 6.96 -4.53
CA VAL A 175 14.21 7.83 -5.62
C VAL A 175 12.87 8.42 -5.24
N ALA A 176 12.82 9.73 -5.01
CA ALA A 176 11.58 10.48 -4.80
C ALA A 176 10.83 10.68 -6.12
N ILE A 177 9.50 10.86 -6.03
CA ILE A 177 8.63 11.23 -7.16
C ILE A 177 8.74 12.72 -7.48
#